data_AF-A0A2V7D3B1-F1
#
_entry.id   AF-A0A2V7D3B1-F1
#
_cell.length_a   1.000
_cell.length_b   1.000
_cell.length_c   1.000
_cell.angle_alpha   90.00
_cell.angle_beta   90.00
_cell.angle_gamma   90.00
#
_symmetry.space_group_name_H-M   'P 1'
#
loop_
_entity.id
_entity.type
_entity.pdbx_description
1 polymer ?
#
loop_
_entity_poly.entity_id
_entity_poly.type
_entity_poly.pdbx_seq_one_letter_code
_entity_poly.pdbx_strand_id
1 'polypeptide(L)' 'MNIVVEVDGKNKHIQFDSSPVSGRAIRERAGAPLSDDLTRLVHGKPSGGNIGLDELVEIKNGDHFIALPTGTVS' A
#
# COMPACT_ATOMS: atom_id res chain seq x y z
N MET A 1 8.70 -7.29 -9.05
CA MET A 1 8.62 -5.89 -8.60
C MET A 1 8.66 -5.85 -7.08
N ASN A 2 9.52 -5.03 -6.48
CA ASN A 2 9.64 -4.87 -5.03
C ASN A 2 9.09 -3.49 -4.63
N ILE A 3 8.12 -3.46 -3.73
CA ILE A 3 7.54 -2.24 -3.19
C ILE A 3 7.72 -2.19 -1.67
N VAL A 4 7.61 -1.01 -1.11
CA VAL A 4 7.62 -0.78 0.34
C VAL A 4 6.21 -0.48 0.80
N VAL A 5 5.78 -1.09 1.90
CA VAL A 5 4.53 -0.75 2.59
C VAL A 5 4.87 -0.45 4.04
N GLU A 6 4.60 0.76 4.49
CA GLU A 6 4.68 1.13 5.90
C GLU A 6 3.42 0.65 6.62
N VAL A 7 3.60 -0.16 7.66
CA VAL A 7 2.53 -0.69 8.52
C VAL A 7 2.98 -0.48 9.97
N ASP A 8 2.17 0.21 10.77
CA ASP A 8 2.47 0.55 12.17
C ASP A 8 3.87 1.19 12.35
N GLY A 9 4.24 2.11 11.46
CA GLY A 9 5.54 2.80 11.48
C GLY A 9 6.73 1.91 11.10
N LYS A 10 6.49 0.72 10.54
CA LYS A 10 7.54 -0.22 10.10
C LYS A 10 7.44 -0.48 8.60
N ASN A 11 8.55 -0.32 7.91
CA ASN A 11 8.64 -0.62 6.48
C ASN A 11 8.66 -2.14 6.24
N LYS A 12 7.77 -2.58 5.34
CA LYS A 12 7.67 -3.96 4.86
C LYS A 12 8.01 -3.98 3.38
N HIS A 13 9.06 -4.71 3.02
CA HIS A 13 9.43 -4.94 1.63
C HIS A 13 8.66 -6.16 1.11
N ILE A 14 7.85 -5.96 0.08
CA ILE A 14 7.05 -7.03 -0.50
C ILE A 14 7.28 -7.13 -2.00
N GLN A 15 7.40 -8.37 -2.48
CA GLN A 15 7.62 -8.67 -3.87
C GLN A 15 6.32 -9.11 -4.55
N PHE A 16 6.12 -8.66 -5.78
CA PHE A 16 5.07 -9.09 -6.71
C PHE A 16 5.67 -9.52 -8.04
N ASP A 17 5.12 -10.56 -8.66
CA ASP A 17 5.59 -11.06 -9.95
C ASP A 17 4.92 -10.36 -11.14
N SER A 18 3.76 -9.75 -10.91
CA SER A 18 2.95 -9.06 -11.93
C SER A 18 2.36 -7.75 -11.41
N SER A 19 1.95 -6.90 -12.34
CA SER A 19 1.24 -5.64 -12.11
C SER A 19 0.16 -5.50 -13.20
N PRO A 20 -1.02 -4.92 -12.92
CA PRO A 20 -1.46 -4.32 -11.66
C PRO A 20 -1.74 -5.35 -10.55
N VAL A 21 -1.80 -4.88 -9.29
CA VAL A 21 -2.14 -5.70 -8.11
C VAL A 21 -3.29 -5.07 -7.33
N SER A 22 -4.08 -5.90 -6.65
CA SER A 22 -5.19 -5.37 -5.83
C SER A 22 -4.69 -4.76 -4.52
N GLY A 23 -5.43 -3.76 -4.01
CA GLY A 23 -5.17 -3.20 -2.68
C GLY A 23 -5.23 -4.25 -1.56
N ARG A 24 -6.07 -5.28 -1.71
CA ARG A 24 -6.11 -6.47 -0.84
C ARG A 24 -4.78 -7.21 -0.85
N ALA A 25 -4.25 -7.53 -2.03
CA ALA A 25 -2.99 -8.28 -2.14
C ALA A 25 -1.80 -7.52 -1.52
N ILE A 26 -1.78 -6.19 -1.64
CA ILE A 26 -0.77 -5.33 -0.99
C ILE A 26 -0.88 -5.45 0.54
N ARG A 27 -2.07 -5.29 1.11
CA ARG A 27 -2.30 -5.39 2.56
C ARG A 27 -1.96 -6.77 3.11
N GLU A 28 -2.45 -7.84 2.47
CA GLU A 28 -2.21 -9.22 2.90
C GLU A 28 -0.72 -9.57 2.90
N ARG A 29 0.04 -9.20 1.85
CA ARG A 29 1.48 -9.46 1.79
C ARG A 29 2.28 -8.60 2.77
N ALA A 30 1.83 -7.37 3.04
CA ALA A 30 2.45 -6.50 4.04
C ALA A 30 2.13 -6.90 5.48
N GLY A 31 1.09 -7.72 5.68
CA GLY A 31 0.54 -8.04 7.01
C GLY A 31 -0.27 -6.89 7.61
N ALA A 32 -0.80 -5.99 6.78
CA ALA A 32 -1.68 -4.91 7.22
C ALA A 32 -3.12 -5.43 7.39
N PRO A 33 -3.87 -4.93 8.39
CA PRO A 33 -5.31 -5.18 8.49
C PRO A 33 -6.06 -4.80 7.20
N LEU A 34 -7.05 -5.61 6.80
CA LEU A 34 -7.89 -5.28 5.64
C LEU A 34 -8.82 -4.09 5.87
N SER A 35 -9.02 -3.69 7.13
CA SER A 35 -9.73 -2.48 7.51
C SER A 35 -8.92 -1.21 7.26
N ASP A 36 -7.60 -1.30 7.15
CA ASP A 36 -6.75 -0.13 7.06
C ASP A 36 -6.87 0.55 5.70
N ASP A 37 -6.78 1.88 5.69
CA ASP A 37 -6.65 2.67 4.47
C ASP A 37 -5.25 2.48 3.90
N LEU A 38 -5.16 2.21 2.60
CA LEU A 38 -3.90 2.05 1.88
C LEU A 38 -3.74 3.22 0.94
N THR A 39 -2.69 4.01 1.12
CA THR A 39 -2.43 5.19 0.31
C THR A 39 -1.02 5.13 -0.26
N ARG A 40 -0.84 5.56 -1.50
CA ARG A 40 0.50 5.68 -2.09
C ARG A 40 1.23 6.88 -1.50
N LEU A 41 2.52 6.73 -1.25
CA LEU A 41 3.41 7.83 -0.89
C LEU A 41 4.22 8.28 -2.13
N VAL A 42 4.16 9.57 -2.45
CA VAL A 42 5.02 10.21 -3.46
C VAL A 42 5.87 11.26 -2.76
N HIS A 43 7.19 11.12 -2.83
CA HIS A 43 8.14 11.95 -2.07
C HIS A 43 7.84 11.99 -0.56
N GLY A 44 7.42 10.85 0.01
CA GLY A 44 7.11 10.71 1.43
C GLY A 44 5.78 11.32 1.88
N LYS A 45 4.94 11.78 0.94
CA LYS A 45 3.62 12.34 1.23
C LYS A 45 2.51 11.48 0.64
N PRO A 46 1.39 11.28 1.35
CA PRO A 46 0.19 10.65 0.78
C PRO A 46 -0.20 11.34 -0.53
N SER A 47 -0.38 10.54 -1.58
CA SER A 47 -0.76 10.99 -2.90
C SER A 47 -1.91 10.13 -3.41
N GLY A 48 -3.02 10.78 -3.75
CA GLY A 48 -4.26 10.10 -4.12
C GLY A 48 -5.17 9.84 -2.91
N GLY A 49 -6.22 9.06 -3.14
CA GLY A 49 -7.14 8.61 -2.10
C GLY A 49 -6.80 7.23 -1.57
N ASN A 50 -7.65 6.72 -0.68
CA ASN A 50 -7.61 5.34 -0.21
C ASN A 50 -7.79 4.36 -1.37
N ILE A 51 -6.86 3.42 -1.51
CA ILE A 51 -6.92 2.31 -2.46
C ILE A 51 -7.81 1.22 -1.85
N GLY A 52 -8.95 0.98 -2.51
CA GLY A 52 -9.90 -0.05 -2.10
C GLY A 52 -9.32 -1.47 -2.14
N LEU A 53 -9.99 -2.42 -1.47
CA LEU A 53 -9.53 -3.82 -1.44
C LEU A 53 -9.46 -4.46 -2.83
N ASP A 54 -10.45 -4.19 -3.68
CA ASP A 54 -10.56 -4.80 -5.02
C ASP A 54 -10.09 -3.85 -6.12
N GLU A 55 -9.60 -2.66 -5.76
CA GLU A 55 -9.03 -1.69 -6.69
C GLU A 55 -7.67 -2.19 -7.19
N LEU A 56 -7.49 -2.19 -8.52
CA LEU A 56 -6.25 -2.59 -9.17
C LEU A 56 -5.33 -1.39 -9.32
N VAL A 57 -4.10 -1.56 -8.84
CA VAL A 57 -3.09 -0.50 -8.81
C VAL A 57 -1.85 -0.94 -9.59
N GLU A 58 -1.47 -0.10 -10.55
CA GLU A 58 -0.19 -0.20 -11.26
C GLU A 58 0.96 0.08 -10.30
N ILE A 59 1.89 -0.87 -10.13
CA ILE A 59 3.02 -0.77 -9.21
C ILE A 59 4.34 -0.81 -9.95
N LYS A 60 5.33 -0.08 -9.44
CA LYS A 60 6.71 -0.06 -9.95
C LYS A 60 7.70 -0.41 -8.85
N ASN A 61 8.90 -0.82 -9.25
CA ASN A 61 9.99 -1.06 -8.29
C ASN A 61 10.28 0.20 -7.47
N GLY A 62 10.27 0.07 -6.15
CA GLY A 62 10.53 1.15 -5.22
C GLY A 62 9.32 2.01 -4.89
N ASP A 63 8.14 1.71 -5.42
CA ASP A 63 6.92 2.38 -4.97
C ASP A 63 6.74 2.20 -3.46
N HIS A 64 6.25 3.26 -2.82
CA HIS A 64 6.03 3.28 -1.39
C HIS A 64 4.55 3.50 -1.11
N PHE A 65 3.99 2.71 -0.21
CA PHE A 65 2.63 2.81 0.29
C PHE A 65 2.64 2.87 1.81
N ILE A 66 1.56 3.37 2.38
CA ILE A 66 1.32 3.36 3.81
C ILE A 66 -0.06 2.78 4.08
N ALA A 67 -0.14 1.86 5.04
CA ALA A 67 -1.38 1.32 5.57
C ALA A 67 -1.61 1.90 6.97
N LEU A 68 -2.75 2.57 7.17
CA LEU A 68 -3.11 3.19 8.45
C LEU A 68 -4.55 2.84 8.83
N PRO A 69 -4.91 2.80 10.12
CA PRO A 69 -6.30 2.71 10.54
C PRO A 69 -7.16 3.75 9.84
N THR A 70 -8.39 3.37 9.48
CA THR A 70 -9.30 4.22 8.72
C THR A 70 -9.48 5.59 9.39
N GLY A 71 -9.38 6.65 8.58
CA GLY A 71 -9.57 8.03 9.07
C GLY A 71 -8.33 8.68 9.68
N THR A 72 -7.15 8.05 9.59
CA THR A 72 -5.89 8.64 10.05
C THR A 72 -5.30 9.64 9.03
N VAL A 73 -5.59 9.44 7.73
CA VAL A 73 -5.16 10.37 6.66
C VAL A 73 -6.29 11.34 6.38
N SER A 74 -6.07 12.64 6.63
CA SER A 74 -7.00 13.76 6.38
C SER A 74 -6.62 14.57 5.14
#